data_AF-F9WJK3-F1
#
_entry.id   AF-F9WJK3-F1
#
_cell.length_a   1.000
_cell.length_b   1.000
_cell.length_c   1.000
_cell.angle_alpha   90.00
_cell.angle_beta   90.00
_cell.angle_gamma   90.00
#
_symmetry.space_group_name_H-M   'P 1'
#
loop_
_entity.id
_entity.type
_entity.pdbx_description
1 polymer ?
#
loop_
_entity_poly.entity_id
_entity_poly.type
_entity_poly.pdbx_seq_one_letter_code
_entity_poly.pdbx_strand_id
1 'polypeptide(L)'
;SLQKAVEVNKKIEEARLSAAQGIFGDDVKDVPREEGKLTGFLGNTESIFVSNVSANESCGNSAGKSVGKSLINDLFCLCVGEGNPDGKSEPPCHMSILPPKKKGNNGVWTQMKCKKDEDKPLNLTESLVKIEKVCRISLRKTKLTKNIPDLLVEFLGMIGKGDEKVKTNKERKIFGQSGRQAGRGQVTECTGTGVTGNSGQPDYHNDKMCVDYKNNLNGENNYDIPWHKKFTEAFGRINEAKALEDVILQNHAEILLLKSKAWIAYSREKEDETTNLDDMNVSHLFDGSRILYTISFSLLFLIL
;
A
#
# COMPACT_ATOMS: atom_id res chain seq x y z
N SER A 1 3.43 -17.81 27.34
CA SER A 1 4.07 -17.57 26.03
C SER A 1 3.12 -17.84 24.87
N LEU A 2 2.44 -19.01 24.82
CA LEU A 2 1.54 -19.38 23.73
C LEU A 2 0.40 -18.37 23.47
N GLN A 3 -0.27 -17.87 24.51
CA GLN A 3 -1.35 -16.88 24.36
C GLN A 3 -0.88 -15.57 23.71
N LYS A 4 0.32 -15.09 24.09
CA LYS A 4 0.93 -13.89 23.47
C LYS A 4 1.31 -14.15 22.01
N ALA A 5 1.80 -15.34 21.68
CA ALA A 5 2.10 -15.72 20.30
C ALA A 5 0.83 -15.78 19.42
N VAL A 6 -0.29 -16.28 19.96
CA VAL A 6 -1.60 -16.22 19.28
C VAL A 6 -2.04 -14.77 19.06
N GLU A 7 -1.83 -13.90 20.06
CA GLU A 7 -2.16 -12.48 19.97
C GLU A 7 -1.31 -11.74 18.91
N VAL A 8 0.00 -12.02 18.84
CA VAL A 8 0.89 -11.51 17.79
C VAL A 8 0.36 -11.88 16.41
N ASN A 9 0.05 -13.16 16.18
CA ASN A 9 -0.49 -13.61 14.90
C ASN A 9 -1.81 -12.91 14.55
N LYS A 10 -2.71 -12.75 15.54
CA LYS A 10 -3.98 -12.03 15.34
C LYS A 10 -3.73 -10.59 14.89
N LYS A 11 -2.81 -9.86 15.55
CA LYS A 11 -2.47 -8.47 15.19
C LYS A 11 -1.88 -8.35 13.79
N ILE A 12 -1.04 -9.31 13.39
CA ILE A 12 -0.48 -9.37 12.04
C ILE A 12 -1.59 -9.59 10.99
N GLU A 13 -2.52 -10.50 11.24
CA GLU A 13 -3.65 -10.75 10.32
C GLU A 13 -4.59 -9.53 10.22
N GLU A 14 -4.89 -8.87 11.34
CA GLU A 14 -5.67 -7.62 11.34
C GLU A 14 -4.95 -6.49 10.59
N ALA A 15 -3.63 -6.40 10.72
CA ALA A 15 -2.81 -5.43 9.98
C ALA A 15 -2.86 -5.69 8.47
N ARG A 16 -2.69 -6.96 8.06
CA ARG A 16 -2.77 -7.39 6.65
C ARG A 16 -4.13 -7.06 6.06
N LEU A 17 -5.21 -7.40 6.77
CA LEU A 17 -6.58 -7.11 6.34
C LEU A 17 -6.80 -5.60 6.17
N SER A 18 -6.36 -4.80 7.14
CA SER A 18 -6.50 -3.35 7.08
C SER A 18 -5.74 -2.76 5.89
N ALA A 19 -4.49 -3.19 5.65
CA ALA A 19 -3.72 -2.76 4.47
C ALA A 19 -4.39 -3.19 3.15
N ALA A 20 -4.87 -4.43 3.06
CA ALA A 20 -5.57 -4.92 1.88
C ALA A 20 -6.88 -4.14 1.62
N GLN A 21 -7.63 -3.79 2.66
CA GLN A 21 -8.80 -2.90 2.54
C GLN A 21 -8.41 -1.49 2.08
N GLY A 22 -7.28 -0.96 2.54
CA GLY A 22 -6.75 0.31 2.05
C GLY A 22 -6.42 0.25 0.56
N ILE A 23 -5.86 -0.85 0.07
CA ILE A 23 -5.50 -1.00 -1.35
C ILE A 23 -6.75 -1.24 -2.21
N PHE A 24 -7.59 -2.22 -1.83
CA PHE A 24 -8.61 -2.81 -2.68
C PHE A 24 -10.07 -2.54 -2.21
N GLY A 25 -10.27 -1.73 -1.18
CA GLY A 25 -11.60 -1.39 -0.65
C GLY A 25 -12.10 -2.28 0.48
N ASP A 26 -13.17 -1.84 1.16
CA ASP A 26 -13.67 -2.44 2.41
C ASP A 26 -14.32 -3.83 2.28
N ASP A 27 -14.53 -4.31 1.06
CA ASP A 27 -15.09 -5.65 0.82
C ASP A 27 -14.08 -6.78 0.95
N VAL A 28 -12.79 -6.46 1.08
CA VAL A 28 -11.80 -7.45 1.49
C VAL A 28 -12.15 -7.93 2.91
N LYS A 29 -12.54 -9.20 3.03
CA LYS A 29 -12.88 -9.85 4.31
C LYS A 29 -11.76 -10.72 4.87
N ASP A 30 -10.85 -11.15 4.02
CA ASP A 30 -9.69 -11.95 4.40
C ASP A 30 -8.53 -11.70 3.42
N VAL A 31 -7.29 -11.84 3.89
CA VAL A 31 -6.10 -11.77 3.04
C VAL A 31 -5.69 -13.19 2.68
N PRO A 32 -5.69 -13.57 1.40
CA PRO A 32 -5.32 -14.91 1.03
C PRO A 32 -3.90 -15.24 1.49
N ARG A 33 -3.76 -16.32 2.25
CA ARG A 33 -2.45 -16.82 2.74
C ARG A 33 -1.53 -17.30 1.61
N GLU A 34 -2.08 -17.49 0.42
CA GLU A 34 -1.38 -17.90 -0.80
C GLU A 34 -1.39 -16.75 -1.82
N GLU A 35 -0.22 -16.44 -2.37
CA GLU A 35 0.02 -15.32 -3.30
C GLU A 35 -0.83 -15.33 -4.58
N GLY A 36 -1.48 -16.45 -4.90
CA GLY A 36 -2.29 -16.62 -6.11
C GLY A 36 -3.80 -16.37 -5.97
N LYS A 37 -4.32 -16.11 -4.76
CA LYS A 37 -5.78 -16.04 -4.49
C LYS A 37 -6.36 -14.62 -4.40
N LEU A 38 -5.59 -13.60 -4.79
CA LEU A 38 -5.98 -12.19 -4.77
C LEU A 38 -7.22 -11.87 -5.65
N THR A 39 -7.62 -12.77 -6.55
CA THR A 39 -8.66 -12.55 -7.57
C THR A 39 -10.09 -12.49 -7.05
N GLY A 40 -10.37 -12.99 -5.84
CA GLY A 40 -11.73 -13.16 -5.32
C GLY A 40 -12.49 -11.86 -5.01
N PHE A 41 -11.80 -10.80 -4.57
CA PHE A 41 -12.43 -9.52 -4.19
C PHE A 41 -12.25 -8.41 -5.25
N LEU A 42 -11.38 -8.61 -6.24
CA LEU A 42 -11.10 -7.63 -7.30
C LEU A 42 -12.25 -7.45 -8.31
N GLY A 43 -13.26 -8.32 -8.24
CA GLY A 43 -14.47 -8.21 -9.07
C GLY A 43 -15.46 -7.15 -8.60
N ASN A 44 -15.41 -6.71 -7.34
CA ASN A 44 -16.34 -5.69 -6.85
C ASN A 44 -15.78 -4.28 -7.01
N THR A 45 -16.14 -3.63 -8.12
CA THR A 45 -15.74 -2.24 -8.40
C THR A 45 -16.34 -1.23 -7.42
N GLU A 46 -17.45 -1.54 -6.76
CA GLU A 46 -18.14 -0.59 -5.88
C GLU A 46 -17.39 -0.33 -4.58
N SER A 47 -16.66 -1.31 -4.05
CA SER A 47 -15.85 -1.12 -2.84
C SER A 47 -14.55 -0.39 -3.13
N ILE A 48 -14.05 -0.49 -4.37
CA ILE A 48 -12.81 0.14 -4.82
C ILE A 48 -13.02 1.61 -5.13
N PHE A 49 -13.99 1.92 -5.98
CA PHE A 49 -14.22 3.27 -6.50
C PHE A 49 -15.31 4.00 -5.73
N VAL A 50 -15.21 5.33 -5.63
CA VAL A 50 -16.35 6.13 -5.13
C VAL A 50 -17.52 6.06 -6.12
N SER A 51 -17.23 6.00 -7.42
CA SER A 51 -18.20 5.75 -8.50
C SER A 51 -17.63 4.78 -9.53
N ASN A 52 -18.34 3.69 -9.80
CA ASN A 52 -17.96 2.70 -10.81
C ASN A 52 -18.26 3.14 -12.25
N VAL A 53 -18.99 4.25 -12.43
CA VAL A 53 -19.39 4.77 -13.76
C VAL A 53 -18.77 6.13 -14.08
N SER A 54 -18.21 6.84 -13.10
CA SER A 54 -17.74 8.22 -13.29
C SER A 54 -16.37 8.47 -12.65
N ALA A 55 -15.40 8.77 -13.50
CA ALA A 55 -14.09 9.30 -13.13
C ALA A 55 -14.23 10.61 -12.35
N ASN A 56 -15.09 11.50 -12.85
CA ASN A 56 -15.34 12.82 -12.30
C ASN A 56 -15.80 12.77 -10.84
N GLU A 57 -16.69 11.83 -10.51
CA GLU A 57 -17.11 11.63 -9.12
C GLU A 57 -15.99 10.97 -8.29
N SER A 58 -15.30 9.99 -8.85
CA SER A 58 -14.25 9.23 -8.17
C SER A 58 -13.00 10.02 -7.82
N CYS A 59 -12.72 11.06 -8.60
CA CYS A 59 -11.52 11.88 -8.47
C CYS A 59 -11.77 13.25 -7.81
N GLY A 60 -13.01 13.50 -7.36
CA GLY A 60 -13.29 14.57 -6.39
C GLY A 60 -13.84 15.87 -6.98
N ASN A 61 -14.29 15.85 -8.23
CA ASN A 61 -14.92 17.03 -8.82
C ASN A 61 -16.37 17.23 -8.35
N SER A 62 -17.02 16.18 -7.86
CA SER A 62 -18.40 16.26 -7.36
C SER A 62 -18.49 16.89 -5.98
N ALA A 63 -19.46 17.81 -5.82
CA ALA A 63 -19.70 18.49 -4.56
C ALA A 63 -20.07 17.51 -3.44
N GLY A 64 -19.45 17.68 -2.27
CA GLY A 64 -19.84 16.99 -1.03
C GLY A 64 -19.45 15.51 -0.91
N LYS A 65 -18.80 14.91 -1.92
CA LYS A 65 -18.29 13.53 -1.82
C LYS A 65 -16.80 13.54 -1.47
N SER A 66 -16.42 12.81 -0.42
CA SER A 66 -15.02 12.50 -0.11
C SER A 66 -14.44 11.51 -1.12
N VAL A 67 -13.15 11.60 -1.40
CA VAL A 67 -12.42 10.68 -2.29
C VAL A 67 -11.38 9.87 -1.53
N GLY A 68 -10.58 9.07 -2.24
CA GLY A 68 -9.59 8.20 -1.60
C GLY A 68 -10.21 6.99 -0.91
N LYS A 69 -11.31 6.45 -1.47
CA LYS A 69 -11.97 5.25 -0.95
C LYS A 69 -11.00 4.06 -0.87
N SER A 70 -10.15 3.91 -1.89
CA SER A 70 -9.05 2.94 -1.93
C SER A 70 -7.83 3.56 -2.61
N LEU A 71 -6.65 2.98 -2.41
CA LEU A 71 -5.44 3.41 -3.13
C LEU A 71 -5.58 3.19 -4.64
N ILE A 72 -6.27 2.11 -5.05
CA ILE A 72 -6.54 1.83 -6.47
C ILE A 72 -7.44 2.87 -7.11
N ASN A 73 -8.46 3.39 -6.42
CA ASN A 73 -9.27 4.52 -6.92
C ASN A 73 -8.38 5.69 -7.33
N ASP A 74 -7.49 6.09 -6.42
CA ASP A 74 -6.63 7.24 -6.62
C ASP A 74 -5.58 6.97 -7.71
N LEU A 75 -5.07 5.75 -7.79
CA LEU A 75 -4.17 5.34 -8.87
C LEU A 75 -4.83 5.41 -10.24
N PHE A 76 -6.10 5.03 -10.36
CA PHE A 76 -6.85 5.20 -11.61
C PHE A 76 -7.06 6.68 -11.95
N CYS A 77 -7.39 7.51 -10.96
CA CYS A 77 -7.46 8.99 -11.07
C CYS A 77 -6.18 9.62 -11.61
N LEU A 78 -5.03 9.14 -11.15
CA LEU A 78 -3.73 9.72 -11.47
C LEU A 78 -3.10 9.15 -12.74
N CYS A 79 -3.28 7.85 -12.97
CA CYS A 79 -2.47 7.10 -13.92
C CYS A 79 -3.23 6.49 -15.10
N VAL A 80 -4.53 6.24 -14.95
CA VAL A 80 -5.32 5.58 -15.99
C VAL A 80 -6.16 6.59 -16.75
N GLY A 81 -7.05 7.30 -16.06
CA GLY A 81 -7.91 8.26 -16.74
C GLY A 81 -9.08 7.57 -17.45
N GLU A 82 -10.10 8.34 -17.84
CA GLU A 82 -11.12 7.85 -18.78
C GLU A 82 -10.58 7.94 -20.20
N GLY A 83 -9.70 8.92 -20.42
CA GLY A 83 -9.19 9.29 -21.73
C GLY A 83 -10.17 10.19 -22.50
N ASN A 84 -9.64 10.92 -23.46
CA ASN A 84 -10.42 11.76 -24.35
C ASN A 84 -11.17 10.88 -25.37
N PRO A 85 -12.44 11.17 -25.70
CA PRO A 85 -13.20 10.43 -26.72
C PRO A 85 -12.54 10.38 -28.10
N ASP A 86 -11.62 11.31 -28.42
CA ASP A 86 -10.84 11.29 -29.67
C ASP A 86 -9.80 10.16 -29.74
N GLY A 87 -9.60 9.46 -28.62
CA GLY A 87 -8.71 8.32 -28.48
C GLY A 87 -7.23 8.64 -28.43
N LYS A 88 -6.87 9.90 -28.19
CA LYS A 88 -5.48 10.37 -28.28
C LYS A 88 -4.77 10.57 -26.95
N SER A 89 -5.46 10.50 -25.81
CA SER A 89 -4.85 10.66 -24.48
C SER A 89 -3.58 9.83 -24.31
N GLU A 90 -2.51 10.46 -23.87
CA GLU A 90 -1.23 9.79 -23.61
C GLU A 90 -1.23 9.12 -22.21
N PRO A 91 -0.25 8.30 -21.86
CA PRO A 91 -0.17 7.68 -20.53
C PRO A 91 0.58 8.57 -19.53
N PRO A 92 -0.04 9.08 -18.45
CA PRO A 92 0.59 10.06 -17.56
C PRO A 92 1.63 9.46 -16.60
N CYS A 93 1.44 8.24 -16.10
CA CYS A 93 2.36 7.64 -15.11
C CYS A 93 3.40 6.70 -15.74
N HIS A 94 3.05 5.96 -16.79
CA HIS A 94 3.96 5.03 -17.45
C HIS A 94 3.44 4.66 -18.83
N MET A 95 4.33 4.58 -19.83
CA MET A 95 4.00 4.24 -21.24
C MET A 95 3.21 2.95 -21.49
N SER A 96 3.04 2.11 -20.48
CA SER A 96 2.33 0.82 -20.58
C SER A 96 0.92 0.85 -20.01
N ILE A 97 0.56 1.92 -19.31
CA ILE A 97 -0.71 2.11 -18.60
C ILE A 97 -1.49 3.15 -19.39
N LEU A 98 -2.51 2.72 -20.12
CA LEU A 98 -3.27 3.59 -21.02
C LEU A 98 -4.72 3.72 -20.58
N PRO A 99 -5.37 4.87 -20.84
CA PRO A 99 -6.79 5.03 -20.60
C PRO A 99 -7.60 4.04 -21.46
N PRO A 100 -8.81 3.65 -21.01
CA PRO A 100 -9.68 2.73 -21.72
C PRO A 100 -10.13 3.28 -23.09
N LYS A 101 -10.21 4.60 -23.25
CA LYS A 101 -10.59 5.23 -24.53
C LYS A 101 -9.44 5.44 -25.51
N LYS A 102 -8.20 5.03 -25.20
CA LYS A 102 -7.07 5.11 -26.16
C LYS A 102 -7.44 4.35 -27.44
N LYS A 103 -7.20 4.96 -28.62
CA LYS A 103 -7.50 4.36 -29.94
C LYS A 103 -8.96 3.93 -30.13
N GLY A 104 -9.90 4.61 -29.49
CA GLY A 104 -11.33 4.44 -29.72
C GLY A 104 -12.14 4.47 -28.43
N ASN A 105 -13.41 4.84 -28.54
CA ASN A 105 -14.28 5.10 -27.39
C ASN A 105 -14.90 3.82 -26.76
N ASN A 106 -14.28 2.66 -26.98
CA ASN A 106 -14.75 1.38 -26.46
C ASN A 106 -14.02 1.10 -25.15
N GLY A 107 -14.67 1.36 -24.02
CA GLY A 107 -14.16 1.08 -22.68
C GLY A 107 -14.77 2.01 -21.62
N VAL A 108 -14.82 1.54 -20.37
CA VAL A 108 -15.34 2.31 -19.23
C VAL A 108 -14.20 2.71 -18.29
N TRP A 109 -14.40 3.77 -17.50
CA TRP A 109 -13.42 4.35 -16.58
C TRP A 109 -12.67 3.34 -15.68
N THR A 110 -13.35 2.30 -15.22
CA THR A 110 -12.79 1.27 -14.33
C THR A 110 -11.94 0.23 -15.06
N GLN A 111 -11.74 0.39 -16.37
CA GLN A 111 -10.88 -0.41 -17.23
C GLN A 111 -9.63 0.35 -17.62
N MET A 112 -8.65 -0.39 -18.13
CA MET A 112 -7.38 0.17 -18.61
C MET A 112 -6.96 -0.57 -19.88
N LYS A 113 -6.21 0.09 -20.75
CA LYS A 113 -5.52 -0.54 -21.88
C LYS A 113 -4.03 -0.68 -21.60
N CYS A 114 -3.37 -1.58 -22.33
CA CYS A 114 -1.92 -1.72 -22.27
C CYS A 114 -1.31 -1.46 -23.64
N LYS A 115 -0.11 -0.88 -23.69
CA LYS A 115 0.57 -0.55 -24.96
C LYS A 115 0.74 -1.72 -25.94
N LYS A 116 0.80 -2.95 -25.43
CA LYS A 116 0.92 -4.16 -26.27
C LYS A 116 -0.41 -4.65 -26.84
N ASP A 117 -1.52 -4.17 -26.32
CA ASP A 117 -2.89 -4.56 -26.64
C ASP A 117 -3.80 -3.33 -26.43
N GLU A 118 -3.63 -2.33 -27.30
CA GLU A 118 -4.34 -1.05 -27.20
C GLU A 118 -5.77 -1.13 -27.76
N ASP A 119 -6.13 -2.25 -28.37
CA ASP A 119 -7.44 -2.43 -28.99
C ASP A 119 -8.47 -2.98 -27.98
N LYS A 120 -8.01 -3.67 -26.93
CA LYS A 120 -8.88 -4.31 -25.94
C LYS A 120 -8.72 -3.68 -24.53
N PRO A 121 -9.79 -3.08 -23.98
CA PRO A 121 -9.83 -2.76 -22.55
C PRO A 121 -9.73 -4.02 -21.70
N LEU A 122 -8.83 -3.98 -20.72
CA LEU A 122 -8.67 -5.01 -19.71
C LEU A 122 -9.71 -4.83 -18.61
N ASN A 123 -10.19 -5.92 -18.03
CA ASN A 123 -10.99 -5.82 -16.82
C ASN A 123 -10.13 -5.33 -15.63
N LEU A 124 -10.77 -5.00 -14.51
CA LEU A 124 -10.07 -4.44 -13.35
C LEU A 124 -8.97 -5.36 -12.82
N THR A 125 -9.28 -6.64 -12.62
CA THR A 125 -8.31 -7.64 -12.14
C THR A 125 -7.07 -7.72 -13.03
N GLU A 126 -7.25 -7.81 -14.34
CA GLU A 126 -6.15 -7.81 -15.31
C GLU A 126 -5.37 -6.50 -15.27
N SER A 127 -6.07 -5.36 -15.15
CA SER A 127 -5.46 -4.03 -15.07
C SER A 127 -4.54 -3.93 -13.85
N LEU A 128 -4.99 -4.41 -12.70
CA LEU A 128 -4.22 -4.39 -11.45
C LEU A 128 -2.94 -5.22 -11.54
N VAL A 129 -3.00 -6.42 -12.12
CA VAL A 129 -1.80 -7.25 -12.35
C VAL A 129 -0.77 -6.52 -13.22
N LYS A 130 -1.23 -5.77 -14.25
CA LYS A 130 -0.34 -5.00 -15.13
C LYS A 130 0.25 -3.78 -14.41
N ILE A 131 -0.57 -3.05 -13.66
CA ILE A 131 -0.13 -1.91 -12.86
C ILE A 131 0.91 -2.35 -11.82
N GLU A 132 0.63 -3.42 -11.07
CA GLU A 132 1.56 -3.98 -10.08
C GLU A 132 2.90 -4.34 -10.73
N LYS A 133 2.88 -5.00 -11.90
CA LYS A 133 4.09 -5.32 -12.65
C LYS A 133 4.91 -4.08 -13.01
N VAL A 134 4.25 -3.01 -13.46
CA VAL A 134 4.90 -1.72 -13.77
C VAL A 134 5.48 -1.07 -12.51
N CYS A 135 4.72 -1.07 -11.41
CA CYS A 135 5.17 -0.57 -10.11
C CYS A 135 6.41 -1.33 -9.62
N ARG A 136 6.41 -2.67 -9.64
CA ARG A 136 7.56 -3.49 -9.22
C ARG A 136 8.82 -3.17 -10.04
N ILE A 137 8.69 -2.98 -11.35
CA ILE A 137 9.82 -2.60 -12.21
C ILE A 137 10.35 -1.20 -11.84
N SER A 138 9.45 -0.26 -11.56
CA SER A 138 9.80 1.13 -11.20
C SER A 138 10.43 1.22 -9.81
N LEU A 139 9.91 0.46 -8.85
CA LEU A 139 10.45 0.39 -7.49
C LEU A 139 11.84 -0.25 -7.46
N ARG A 140 12.12 -1.27 -8.28
CA ARG A 140 13.48 -1.85 -8.40
C ARG A 140 14.53 -0.84 -8.85
N LYS A 141 14.13 0.20 -9.57
CA LYS A 141 15.03 1.28 -10.02
C LYS A 141 15.22 2.37 -8.96
N THR A 142 14.40 2.37 -7.92
CA THR A 142 14.36 3.41 -6.88
C THR A 142 14.89 2.84 -5.58
N LYS A 143 15.84 3.53 -4.93
CA LYS A 143 16.29 3.13 -3.60
C LYS A 143 15.23 3.55 -2.58
N LEU A 144 14.36 2.62 -2.18
CA LEU A 144 13.41 2.82 -1.09
C LEU A 144 14.19 2.92 0.23
N THR A 145 14.17 4.08 0.87
CA THR A 145 14.82 4.32 2.16
C THR A 145 13.86 4.71 3.27
N LYS A 146 12.58 4.95 2.94
CA LYS A 146 11.54 5.43 3.86
C LYS A 146 10.61 4.29 4.23
N ASN A 147 10.16 4.28 5.48
CA ASN A 147 9.12 3.36 5.95
C ASN A 147 7.72 3.86 5.53
N ILE A 148 6.69 3.05 5.75
CA ILE A 148 5.30 3.39 5.39
C ILE A 148 4.83 4.70 6.08
N PRO A 149 5.00 4.91 7.39
CA PRO A 149 4.63 6.18 8.03
C PRO A 149 5.23 7.42 7.37
N ASP A 150 6.53 7.38 7.07
CA ASP A 150 7.23 8.50 6.43
C ASP A 150 6.68 8.76 5.03
N LEU A 151 6.37 7.70 4.27
CA LEU A 151 5.73 7.80 2.96
C LEU A 151 4.31 8.37 3.05
N LEU A 152 3.54 8.00 4.07
CA LEU A 152 2.19 8.52 4.31
C LEU A 152 2.20 10.01 4.66
N VAL A 153 3.19 10.46 5.45
CA VAL A 153 3.38 11.89 5.76
C VAL A 153 3.84 12.66 4.53
N GLU A 154 4.80 12.11 3.79
CA GLU A 154 5.26 12.70 2.53
C GLU A 154 4.12 12.85 1.52
N PHE A 155 3.26 11.83 1.41
CA PHE A 155 2.07 11.86 0.57
C PHE A 155 1.15 13.04 0.92
N LEU A 156 0.79 13.22 2.19
CA LEU A 156 -0.03 14.35 2.62
C LEU A 156 0.66 15.68 2.32
N GLY A 157 1.98 15.74 2.51
CA GLY A 157 2.80 16.88 2.17
C GLY A 157 2.85 17.18 0.66
N MET A 158 2.48 16.27 -0.23
CA MET A 158 2.38 16.51 -1.67
C MET A 158 1.02 17.06 -2.12
N ILE A 159 -0.02 16.95 -1.29
CA ILE A 159 -1.34 17.48 -1.60
C ILE A 159 -1.28 19.01 -1.68
N GLY A 160 -1.81 19.58 -2.77
CA GLY A 160 -1.76 21.01 -3.04
C GLY A 160 -0.36 21.54 -3.37
N LYS A 161 0.64 20.66 -3.60
CA LYS A 161 1.94 21.06 -4.16
C LYS A 161 1.91 21.11 -5.69
N GLY A 162 2.69 22.04 -6.24
CA GLY A 162 2.77 22.40 -7.66
C GLY A 162 3.41 23.79 -7.81
N ASP A 163 3.73 24.20 -9.03
CA ASP A 163 4.26 25.54 -9.32
C ASP A 163 3.31 26.63 -8.79
N GLU A 164 3.84 27.71 -8.19
CA GLU A 164 3.00 28.78 -7.60
C GLU A 164 2.06 29.43 -8.62
N LYS A 165 2.42 29.45 -9.91
CA LYS A 165 1.57 29.93 -11.00
C LYS A 165 0.47 28.94 -11.39
N VAL A 166 0.54 27.70 -10.90
CA VAL A 166 -0.49 26.66 -11.01
C VAL A 166 -1.41 26.67 -9.79
N LYS A 167 -0.97 27.21 -8.65
CA LYS A 167 -1.71 27.29 -7.36
C LYS A 167 -2.66 28.50 -7.24
N THR A 168 -3.46 28.81 -8.24
CA THR A 168 -4.35 29.99 -8.17
C THR A 168 -5.64 29.76 -7.36
N ASN A 169 -6.00 28.52 -7.00
CA ASN A 169 -7.13 28.21 -6.10
C ASN A 169 -6.65 27.39 -4.90
N LYS A 170 -6.44 28.08 -3.78
CA LYS A 170 -6.01 27.49 -2.50
C LYS A 170 -7.12 26.68 -1.81
N GLU A 171 -8.37 26.81 -2.26
CA GLU A 171 -9.50 26.05 -1.72
C GLU A 171 -9.50 24.59 -2.19
N ARG A 172 -8.88 24.32 -3.34
CA ARG A 172 -8.75 22.95 -3.89
C ARG A 172 -7.55 22.26 -3.27
N LYS A 173 -7.66 20.97 -2.98
CA LYS A 173 -6.59 20.16 -2.36
C LYS A 173 -6.18 19.04 -3.32
N ILE A 174 -5.59 19.46 -4.44
CA ILE A 174 -5.29 18.60 -5.59
C ILE A 174 -3.96 17.86 -5.40
N PHE A 175 -3.93 16.57 -5.71
CA PHE A 175 -2.74 15.73 -5.84
C PHE A 175 -2.53 15.25 -7.28
N GLY A 176 -1.28 15.03 -7.69
CA GLY A 176 -0.91 14.47 -9.01
C GLY A 176 -0.24 15.44 -9.99
N GLN A 177 -0.10 16.72 -9.64
CA GLN A 177 0.39 17.77 -10.54
C GLN A 177 1.63 18.50 -10.01
N SER A 178 2.30 17.92 -8.99
CA SER A 178 3.45 18.52 -8.32
C SER A 178 4.65 18.78 -9.25
N GLY A 179 4.76 18.05 -10.37
CA GLY A 179 5.79 18.23 -11.39
C GLY A 179 5.36 19.03 -12.63
N ARG A 180 4.15 19.61 -12.66
CA ARG A 180 3.64 20.34 -13.83
C ARG A 180 4.47 21.61 -14.08
N GLN A 181 4.89 21.81 -15.33
CA GLN A 181 5.68 22.99 -15.73
C GLN A 181 4.89 24.30 -15.59
N ALA A 182 5.59 25.38 -15.23
CA ALA A 182 5.05 26.74 -15.18
C ALA A 182 4.36 27.15 -16.50
N GLY A 183 3.25 27.88 -16.40
CA GLY A 183 2.57 28.46 -17.56
C GLY A 183 1.57 27.53 -18.26
N ARG A 184 1.42 26.27 -17.84
CA ARG A 184 0.41 25.33 -18.37
C ARG A 184 -1.00 25.52 -17.79
N GLY A 185 -1.28 26.67 -17.18
CA GLY A 185 -2.54 26.98 -16.54
C GLY A 185 -2.80 26.19 -15.25
N GLN A 186 -3.85 26.61 -14.55
CA GLN A 186 -4.30 25.99 -13.31
C GLN A 186 -5.14 24.73 -13.58
N VAL A 187 -4.97 23.69 -12.75
CA VAL A 187 -5.92 22.58 -12.66
C VAL A 187 -7.05 22.96 -11.73
N THR A 188 -8.25 23.08 -12.28
CA THR A 188 -9.45 23.51 -11.53
C THR A 188 -10.39 22.36 -11.19
N GLU A 189 -10.19 21.20 -11.82
CA GLU A 189 -11.03 20.02 -11.69
C GLU A 189 -10.24 18.74 -12.00
N CYS A 190 -10.65 17.64 -11.36
CA CYS A 190 -10.09 16.31 -11.54
C CYS A 190 -11.14 15.39 -12.15
N THR A 191 -11.11 15.26 -13.47
CA THR A 191 -12.14 14.55 -14.24
C THR A 191 -11.61 13.27 -14.89
N GLY A 192 -10.29 13.02 -14.84
CA GLY A 192 -9.66 11.86 -15.48
C GLY A 192 -9.52 11.99 -17.00
N THR A 193 -9.75 13.16 -17.59
CA THR A 193 -9.59 13.41 -19.03
C THR A 193 -9.24 14.87 -19.30
N GLY A 194 -8.42 15.15 -20.31
CA GLY A 194 -7.96 16.48 -20.65
C GLY A 194 -8.26 16.91 -22.09
N VAL A 195 -8.07 18.20 -22.36
CA VAL A 195 -8.22 18.81 -23.70
C VAL A 195 -6.98 19.58 -24.14
N THR A 196 -5.96 19.66 -23.27
CA THR A 196 -4.74 20.45 -23.52
C THR A 196 -3.50 19.55 -23.68
N GLY A 197 -2.35 20.18 -23.87
CA GLY A 197 -1.06 19.49 -24.07
C GLY A 197 -0.68 19.38 -25.55
N ASN A 198 0.59 19.09 -25.79
CA ASN A 198 1.13 18.91 -27.15
C ASN A 198 1.15 17.42 -27.50
N SER A 199 0.73 17.08 -28.72
CA SER A 199 0.76 15.69 -29.20
C SER A 199 2.14 15.06 -28.98
N GLY A 200 2.16 13.81 -28.48
CA GLY A 200 3.39 13.08 -28.16
C GLY A 200 4.01 13.39 -26.80
N GLN A 201 3.42 14.29 -25.99
CA GLN A 201 3.84 14.51 -24.60
C GLN A 201 2.95 13.73 -23.62
N PRO A 202 3.48 13.31 -22.44
CA PRO A 202 2.70 12.56 -21.45
C PRO A 202 1.46 13.29 -20.93
N ASP A 203 1.40 14.60 -21.05
CA ASP A 203 0.25 15.42 -20.63
C ASP A 203 -0.79 15.66 -21.74
N TYR A 204 -0.58 15.13 -22.95
CA TYR A 204 -1.52 15.29 -24.05
C TYR A 204 -2.88 14.67 -23.71
N HIS A 205 -3.89 15.53 -23.60
CA HIS A 205 -5.24 15.22 -23.12
C HIS A 205 -5.28 14.62 -21.70
N ASN A 206 -4.38 15.06 -20.81
CA ASN A 206 -4.27 14.57 -19.42
C ASN A 206 -4.17 15.70 -18.37
N ASP A 207 -4.52 16.93 -18.71
CA ASP A 207 -4.37 18.07 -17.80
C ASP A 207 -5.26 18.03 -16.55
N LYS A 208 -6.24 17.11 -16.50
CA LYS A 208 -7.17 16.87 -15.38
C LYS A 208 -7.00 15.49 -14.74
N MET A 209 -5.82 14.89 -14.91
CA MET A 209 -5.40 13.65 -14.23
C MET A 209 -4.91 13.99 -12.82
N CYS A 210 -5.80 13.89 -11.84
CA CYS A 210 -5.52 14.27 -10.46
C CYS A 210 -6.57 13.70 -9.51
N VAL A 211 -6.35 13.90 -8.20
CA VAL A 211 -7.35 13.65 -7.15
C VAL A 211 -7.55 14.94 -6.36
N ASP A 212 -8.80 15.36 -6.15
CA ASP A 212 -9.13 16.52 -5.32
C ASP A 212 -9.64 16.10 -3.94
N TYR A 213 -8.79 16.24 -2.93
CA TYR A 213 -9.08 15.93 -1.53
C TYR A 213 -9.75 17.08 -0.78
N LYS A 214 -10.31 18.09 -1.47
CA LYS A 214 -10.95 19.25 -0.80
C LYS A 214 -11.97 18.80 0.25
N ASN A 215 -12.78 17.79 -0.07
CA ASN A 215 -13.82 17.27 0.83
C ASN A 215 -13.30 16.28 1.88
N ASN A 216 -12.00 15.93 1.85
CA ASN A 216 -11.35 15.10 2.87
C ASN A 216 -10.64 15.96 3.93
N LEU A 217 -10.60 17.28 3.78
CA LEU A 217 -9.90 18.16 4.70
C LEU A 217 -10.69 18.27 6.03
N ASN A 218 -10.05 17.90 7.13
CA ASN A 218 -10.60 17.97 8.48
C ASN A 218 -9.68 18.82 9.38
N GLY A 219 -9.78 20.15 9.21
CA GLY A 219 -8.94 21.14 9.89
C GLY A 219 -7.80 21.68 9.02
N GLU A 220 -6.78 22.26 9.65
CA GLU A 220 -5.64 22.82 8.93
C GLU A 220 -4.66 21.71 8.51
N ASN A 221 -4.60 21.45 7.19
CA ASN A 221 -3.71 20.45 6.57
C ASN A 221 -3.83 19.01 7.12
N ASN A 222 -4.93 18.70 7.78
CA ASN A 222 -5.25 17.36 8.24
C ASN A 222 -6.31 16.75 7.33
N TYR A 223 -6.10 15.51 6.90
CA TYR A 223 -6.93 14.86 5.88
C TYR A 223 -7.48 13.53 6.39
N ASP A 224 -8.78 13.33 6.27
CA ASP A 224 -9.44 12.06 6.49
C ASP A 224 -9.59 11.31 5.16
N ILE A 225 -8.50 10.68 4.72
CA ILE A 225 -8.45 9.88 3.49
C ILE A 225 -8.61 8.40 3.88
N PRO A 226 -9.68 7.71 3.43
CA PRO A 226 -9.99 6.35 3.88
C PRO A 226 -8.82 5.36 3.74
N TRP A 227 -8.21 5.25 2.55
CA TRP A 227 -7.10 4.31 2.36
C TRP A 227 -5.86 4.66 3.20
N HIS A 228 -5.61 5.96 3.42
CA HIS A 228 -4.47 6.44 4.21
C HIS A 228 -4.63 6.06 5.69
N LYS A 229 -5.84 6.24 6.22
CA LYS A 229 -6.21 5.79 7.57
C LYS A 229 -5.99 4.29 7.74
N LYS A 230 -6.40 3.48 6.76
CA LYS A 230 -6.21 2.02 6.78
C LYS A 230 -4.73 1.63 6.88
N PHE A 231 -3.83 2.25 6.11
CA PHE A 231 -2.40 1.98 6.28
C PHE A 231 -1.85 2.45 7.62
N THR A 232 -2.31 3.59 8.13
CA THR A 232 -1.92 4.09 9.45
C THR A 232 -2.31 3.08 10.55
N GLU A 233 -3.55 2.59 10.51
CA GLU A 233 -4.02 1.57 11.45
C GLU A 233 -3.28 0.24 11.27
N ALA A 234 -3.03 -0.20 10.03
CA ALA A 234 -2.27 -1.41 9.75
C ALA A 234 -0.86 -1.33 10.38
N PHE A 235 -0.18 -0.20 10.21
CA PHE A 235 1.13 0.02 10.81
C PHE A 235 1.08 0.04 12.34
N GLY A 236 0.06 0.67 12.93
CA GLY A 236 -0.17 0.63 14.38
C GLY A 236 -0.27 -0.80 14.91
N ARG A 237 -1.06 -1.66 14.25
CA ARG A 237 -1.21 -3.08 14.61
C ARG A 237 0.09 -3.87 14.47
N ILE A 238 0.93 -3.57 13.48
CA ILE A 238 2.26 -4.19 13.36
C ILE A 238 3.17 -3.79 14.53
N ASN A 239 3.14 -2.53 14.97
CA ASN A 239 3.95 -2.09 16.10
C ASN A 239 3.50 -2.74 17.41
N GLU A 240 2.19 -2.89 17.62
CA GLU A 240 1.65 -3.65 18.75
C GLU A 240 2.12 -5.12 18.71
N ALA A 241 2.11 -5.75 17.53
CA ALA A 241 2.60 -7.11 17.35
C ALA A 241 4.10 -7.23 17.70
N LYS A 242 4.93 -6.30 17.22
CA LYS A 242 6.37 -6.26 17.53
C LYS A 242 6.63 -6.10 19.03
N ALA A 243 5.91 -5.20 19.69
CA ALA A 243 6.05 -5.00 21.14
C ALA A 243 5.69 -6.29 21.92
N LEU A 244 4.68 -7.04 21.48
CA LEU A 244 4.34 -8.33 22.08
C LEU A 244 5.40 -9.41 21.81
N GLU A 245 5.99 -9.43 20.62
CA GLU A 245 7.07 -10.33 20.24
C GLU A 245 8.33 -10.11 21.09
N ASP A 246 8.72 -8.86 21.32
CA ASP A 246 9.84 -8.51 22.19
C ASP A 246 9.66 -9.04 23.61
N VAL A 247 8.43 -8.95 24.15
CA VAL A 247 8.10 -9.52 25.48
C VAL A 247 8.16 -11.05 25.47
N ILE A 248 7.80 -11.71 24.38
CA ILE A 248 7.93 -13.17 24.25
C ILE A 248 9.42 -13.56 24.26
N LEU A 249 10.25 -12.84 23.52
CA LEU A 249 11.69 -13.07 23.45
C LEU A 249 12.35 -12.87 24.82
N GLN A 250 12.00 -11.80 25.54
CA GLN A 250 12.49 -11.54 26.89
C GLN A 250 12.11 -12.68 27.86
N ASN A 251 10.82 -13.07 27.88
CA ASN A 251 10.35 -14.18 28.72
C ASN A 251 11.09 -15.49 28.40
N HIS A 252 11.42 -15.72 27.12
CA HIS A 252 12.15 -16.92 26.72
C HIS A 252 13.60 -16.89 27.22
N ALA A 253 14.28 -15.74 27.13
CA ALA A 253 15.61 -15.55 27.69
C ALA A 253 15.63 -15.76 29.22
N GLU A 254 14.63 -15.25 29.94
CA GLU A 254 14.49 -15.44 31.39
C GLU A 254 14.26 -16.92 31.76
N ILE A 255 13.41 -17.64 31.00
CA ILE A 255 13.21 -19.09 31.19
C ILE A 255 14.50 -19.87 30.94
N LEU A 256 15.28 -19.53 29.91
CA LEU A 256 16.56 -20.19 29.64
C LEU A 256 17.56 -19.95 30.78
N LEU A 257 17.61 -18.72 31.30
CA LEU A 257 18.45 -18.37 32.43
C LEU A 257 18.02 -19.10 33.71
N LEU A 258 16.72 -19.23 33.97
CA LEU A 258 16.18 -20.01 35.08
C LEU A 258 16.51 -21.50 34.94
N LYS A 259 16.37 -22.08 33.74
CA LYS A 259 16.76 -23.48 33.48
C LYS A 259 18.25 -23.71 33.75
N SER A 260 19.11 -22.80 33.31
CA SER A 260 20.55 -22.85 33.59
C SER A 260 20.83 -22.81 35.10
N LYS A 261 20.20 -21.88 35.84
CA LYS A 261 20.36 -21.80 37.30
C LYS A 261 19.87 -23.07 38.02
N ALA A 262 18.71 -23.59 37.63
CA ALA A 262 18.16 -24.81 38.20
C ALA A 262 19.07 -26.02 37.94
N TRP A 263 19.64 -26.11 36.74
CA TRP A 263 20.59 -27.16 36.39
C TRP A 263 21.89 -27.06 37.19
N ILE A 264 22.45 -25.84 37.34
CA ILE A 264 23.63 -25.61 38.18
C ILE A 264 23.35 -26.01 39.63
N ALA A 265 22.19 -25.65 40.17
CA ALA A 265 21.80 -26.01 41.55
C ALA A 265 21.66 -27.53 41.71
N TYR A 266 20.98 -28.20 40.77
CA TYR A 266 20.84 -29.65 40.75
C TYR A 266 22.20 -30.36 40.67
N SER A 267 23.10 -29.91 39.80
CA SER A 267 24.45 -30.49 39.68
C SER A 267 25.25 -30.31 40.97
N ARG A 268 25.13 -29.17 41.66
CA ARG A 268 25.79 -28.96 42.96
C ARG A 268 25.26 -29.90 44.05
N GLU A 269 23.94 -30.04 44.17
CA GLU A 269 23.35 -31.01 45.13
C GLU A 269 23.78 -32.45 44.82
N LYS A 270 23.89 -32.79 43.52
CA LYS A 270 24.41 -34.09 43.07
C LYS A 270 25.89 -34.29 43.41
N GLU A 271 26.73 -33.27 43.22
CA GLU A 271 28.15 -33.31 43.61
C GLU A 271 28.31 -33.45 45.13
N ASP A 272 27.46 -32.80 45.93
CA ASP A 272 27.44 -32.91 47.39
C ASP A 272 26.96 -34.29 47.88
N GLU A 273 26.10 -34.99 47.11
CA GLU A 273 25.67 -36.38 47.40
C GLU A 273 26.64 -37.46 46.87
N THR A 274 27.47 -37.15 45.87
CA THR A 274 28.43 -38.10 45.31
C THR A 274 29.83 -37.52 45.23
N THR A 275 30.63 -37.71 46.30
CA THR A 275 32.09 -37.71 46.16
C THR A 275 32.47 -38.80 45.16
N ASN A 276 32.98 -38.37 44.01
CA ASN A 276 33.39 -39.13 42.81
C ASN A 276 32.27 -39.33 41.78
N LEU A 277 32.24 -38.45 40.76
CA LEU A 277 32.50 -38.86 39.39
C LEU A 277 32.70 -37.65 38.48
N ASP A 278 33.88 -37.64 37.86
CA ASP A 278 34.40 -36.67 36.92
C ASP A 278 33.52 -36.43 35.68
N ASP A 279 33.68 -35.23 35.11
CA ASP A 279 33.42 -34.84 33.72
C ASP A 279 31.98 -34.98 33.18
N MET A 280 31.15 -33.98 33.48
CA MET A 280 29.99 -33.66 32.63
C MET A 280 30.26 -32.40 31.82
N ASN A 281 30.75 -32.62 30.59
CA ASN A 281 31.00 -31.62 29.58
C ASN A 281 29.73 -30.80 29.25
N VAL A 282 29.77 -29.51 29.58
CA VAL A 282 28.68 -28.52 29.42
C VAL A 282 28.46 -28.13 27.96
N SER A 283 29.25 -28.64 27.01
CA SER A 283 29.13 -28.28 25.59
C SER A 283 27.78 -28.64 24.96
N HIS A 284 27.04 -29.61 25.52
CA HIS A 284 25.71 -30.00 25.01
C HIS A 284 24.55 -29.13 25.49
N LEU A 285 24.72 -28.29 26.51
CA LEU A 285 23.67 -27.39 27.00
C LEU A 285 23.40 -26.21 26.06
N PHE A 286 24.35 -25.89 25.19
CA PHE A 286 24.24 -24.84 24.17
C PHE A 286 24.05 -25.36 22.74
N ASP A 287 24.14 -26.68 22.51
CA ASP A 287 24.13 -27.26 21.16
C ASP A 287 22.72 -27.67 20.66
N GLY A 288 21.67 -27.26 21.38
CA GLY A 288 20.31 -27.73 21.18
C GLY A 288 19.26 -26.65 20.92
N SER A 289 19.59 -25.59 20.17
CA SER A 289 18.55 -24.71 19.60
C SER A 289 19.04 -23.92 18.39
N ARG A 290 19.52 -24.63 17.35
CA ARG A 290 19.24 -24.14 16.00
C ARG A 290 17.74 -24.20 15.81
N ILE A 291 17.08 -23.12 16.18
CA ILE A 291 15.70 -22.86 15.82
C ILE A 291 15.67 -22.78 14.29
N LEU A 292 15.28 -23.89 13.65
CA LEU A 292 14.74 -23.90 12.30
C LEU A 292 13.35 -23.24 12.33
N TYR A 293 13.26 -21.98 12.77
CA TYR A 293 12.19 -21.10 12.32
C TYR A 293 12.76 -20.29 11.15
N THR A 294 13.05 -20.99 10.05
CA THR A 294 12.88 -20.38 8.74
C THR A 294 11.38 -20.25 8.50
N ILE A 295 10.71 -19.35 9.22
CA ILE A 295 9.48 -18.78 8.67
C ILE A 295 9.99 -17.90 7.54
N SER A 296 9.97 -18.46 6.33
CA SER A 296 10.20 -17.69 5.13
C SER A 296 9.07 -16.66 5.03
N PHE A 297 9.29 -15.50 5.65
CA PHE A 297 8.42 -14.33 5.59
C PHE A 297 8.62 -13.53 4.28
N SER A 298 9.03 -14.22 3.22
CA SER A 298 8.99 -13.71 1.85
C SER A 298 7.56 -13.97 1.40
N LEU A 299 6.61 -13.04 1.42
CA LEU A 299 6.51 -12.01 0.38
C LEU A 299 5.56 -10.84 0.74
N LEU A 300 5.04 -10.77 1.97
CA LEU A 300 4.20 -9.66 2.43
C LEU A 300 5.01 -8.47 2.99
N PHE A 301 6.30 -8.66 3.31
CA PHE A 301 7.23 -7.62 3.74
C PHE A 301 7.84 -6.78 2.60
N LEU A 302 7.38 -6.96 1.37
CA LEU A 302 7.75 -6.04 0.28
C LEU A 302 6.82 -4.81 0.20
N ILE A 303 5.77 -4.75 1.04
CA ILE A 303 4.80 -3.64 1.06
C ILE A 303 4.57 -3.07 2.49
N LEU A 304 5.06 -3.72 3.55
CA LEU A 304 4.97 -3.23 4.95
C LEU A 304 6.32 -3.26 5.65
#